data_AF-A0A7Z9WMT0-F1
#
_entry.id   AF-A0A7Z9WMT0-F1
#
_cell.length_a   1.000
_cell.length_b   1.000
_cell.length_c   1.000
_cell.angle_alpha   90.00
_cell.angle_beta   90.00
_cell.angle_gamma   90.00
#
_symmetry.space_group_name_H-M   'P 1'
#
loop_
_entity.id
_entity.type
_entity.pdbx_description
1 polymer ?
#
loop_
_entity_poly.entity_id
_entity_poly.type
_entity_poly.pdbx_seq_one_letter_code
_entity_poly.pdbx_strand_id
1 'polypeptide(L)'
;MSLPMLTIETMNLSAVALLFVIGLLCLLTRRNVIKQVIGLKIMLQGVTLSLIHAGHLHGDARFAETMVISALIVETVVIAVALALIVNVFHHYPSGDVDQLDRLRG
;
A
#
# COMPACT_ATOMS: atom_id res chain seq x y z
N MET A 1 32.95 11.04 -7.60
CA MET A 1 31.83 11.32 -6.66
C MET A 1 30.47 10.82 -7.17
N SER A 2 30.44 9.98 -8.21
CA SER A 2 29.24 9.46 -8.91
C SER A 2 28.80 8.05 -8.46
N LEU A 3 29.69 7.29 -7.82
CA LEU A 3 29.38 5.96 -7.28
C LEU A 3 28.37 5.94 -6.11
N PRO A 4 28.40 6.87 -5.12
CA PRO A 4 27.47 6.81 -3.99
C PRO A 4 26.04 7.17 -4.39
N MET A 5 25.84 7.99 -5.43
CA MET A 5 24.49 8.36 -5.89
C MET A 5 23.81 7.13 -6.53
N LEU A 6 24.52 6.40 -7.38
CA LEU A 6 24.03 5.21 -8.08
C LEU A 6 23.65 4.06 -7.12
N THR A 7 24.39 3.92 -6.01
CA THR A 7 24.02 2.97 -4.95
C THR A 7 22.71 3.33 -4.24
N ILE A 8 22.43 4.63 -4.04
CA ILE A 8 21.21 5.06 -3.36
C ILE A 8 19.98 4.87 -4.27
N GLU A 9 20.11 5.14 -5.57
CA GLU A 9 19.00 4.92 -6.53
C GLU A 9 18.62 3.44 -6.63
N THR A 10 19.62 2.56 -6.75
CA THR A 10 19.40 1.10 -6.82
C THR A 10 18.82 0.54 -5.52
N MET A 11 19.22 1.06 -4.36
CA MET A 11 18.62 0.72 -3.06
C MET A 11 17.15 1.16 -2.95
N ASN A 12 16.80 2.35 -3.44
CA ASN A 12 15.42 2.82 -3.43
C ASN A 12 14.52 2.00 -4.37
N LEU A 13 14.96 1.75 -5.61
CA LEU A 13 14.21 0.96 -6.58
C LEU A 13 13.98 -0.47 -6.12
N SER A 14 15.01 -1.11 -5.54
CA SER A 14 14.87 -2.45 -4.97
C SER A 14 13.93 -2.47 -3.77
N ALA A 15 13.96 -1.46 -2.89
CA ALA A 15 13.02 -1.34 -1.78
C ALA A 15 11.57 -1.17 -2.26
N VAL A 16 11.32 -0.33 -3.27
CA VAL A 16 9.99 -0.16 -3.89
C VAL A 16 9.49 -1.48 -4.46
N ALA A 17 10.32 -2.17 -5.26
CA ALA A 17 9.95 -3.45 -5.85
C ALA A 17 9.67 -4.51 -4.78
N LEU A 18 10.48 -4.57 -3.72
CA LEU A 18 10.33 -5.51 -2.63
C LEU A 18 9.05 -5.25 -1.82
N LEU A 19 8.76 -3.98 -1.48
CA LEU A 19 7.52 -3.61 -0.80
C LEU A 19 6.29 -3.90 -1.64
N PHE A 20 6.35 -3.63 -2.95
CA PHE A 20 5.25 -3.91 -3.88
C PHE A 20 4.97 -5.41 -3.97
N VAL A 21 6.01 -6.24 -4.16
CA VAL A 21 5.88 -7.70 -4.25
C VAL A 21 5.41 -8.30 -2.92
N ILE A 22 5.93 -7.84 -1.78
CA ILE A 22 5.48 -8.32 -0.46
C ILE A 22 4.02 -7.96 -0.21
N GLY A 23 3.62 -6.71 -0.54
CA GLY A 23 2.24 -6.27 -0.42
C GLY A 23 1.30 -7.10 -1.30
N LEU A 24 1.69 -7.35 -2.56
CA LEU A 24 0.94 -8.19 -3.50
C LEU A 24 0.83 -9.65 -3.02
N LEU A 25 1.92 -10.24 -2.56
CA LEU A 25 1.92 -11.60 -2.01
C LEU A 25 1.02 -11.71 -0.78
N CYS A 26 1.05 -10.71 0.11
CA CYS A 26 0.17 -10.67 1.27
C CYS A 26 -1.30 -10.56 0.86
N LEU A 27 -1.61 -9.73 -0.13
CA LEU A 27 -2.96 -9.56 -0.68
C LEU A 27 -3.52 -10.88 -1.27
N LEU A 28 -2.71 -11.57 -2.07
CA LEU A 28 -3.14 -12.80 -2.77
C LEU A 28 -3.18 -14.03 -1.87
N THR A 29 -2.28 -14.13 -0.89
CA THR A 29 -2.13 -15.36 -0.09
C THR A 29 -3.07 -15.40 1.12
N ARG A 30 -3.54 -14.24 1.60
CA ARG A 30 -4.30 -14.18 2.86
C ARG A 30 -5.80 -14.19 2.61
N ARG A 31 -6.50 -15.14 3.25
CA ARG A 31 -7.98 -15.26 3.24
C ARG A 31 -8.69 -14.30 4.19
N ASN A 32 -7.97 -13.72 5.14
CA ASN A 32 -8.55 -12.77 6.10
C ASN A 32 -8.50 -11.35 5.52
N VAL A 33 -9.67 -10.72 5.40
CA VAL A 33 -9.86 -9.39 4.81
C VAL A 33 -8.96 -8.33 5.47
N ILE A 34 -8.78 -8.41 6.80
CA ILE A 34 -7.91 -7.45 7.53
C ILE A 34 -6.45 -7.59 7.06
N LYS A 35 -5.98 -8.83 6.89
CA LYS A 35 -4.61 -9.09 6.41
C LYS A 35 -4.43 -8.62 4.96
N GLN A 36 -5.46 -8.74 4.14
CA GLN A 36 -5.45 -8.22 2.77
C GLN A 36 -5.33 -6.68 2.74
N VAL A 37 -6.08 -5.96 3.59
CA VAL A 37 -5.96 -4.49 3.71
C VAL A 37 -4.56 -4.08 4.17
N ILE A 38 -3.96 -4.81 5.10
CA ILE A 38 -2.57 -4.55 5.52
C ILE A 38 -1.59 -4.79 4.35
N GLY A 39 -1.78 -5.84 3.56
CA GLY A 39 -0.99 -6.09 2.35
C GLY A 39 -1.10 -4.95 1.33
N LEU A 40 -2.32 -4.47 1.09
CA LEU A 40 -2.60 -3.31 0.22
C LEU A 40 -1.89 -2.05 0.74
N LYS A 41 -1.93 -1.79 2.05
CA LYS A 41 -1.23 -0.67 2.69
C LYS A 41 0.29 -0.72 2.47
N ILE A 42 0.89 -1.90 2.63
CA ILE A 42 2.34 -2.09 2.37
C ILE A 42 2.67 -1.79 0.91
N MET A 43 1.82 -2.24 -0.02
CA MET A 43 1.99 -1.95 -1.46
C MET A 43 1.94 -0.45 -1.74
N LEU A 44 0.97 0.28 -1.18
CA LEU A 44 0.82 1.73 -1.35
C LEU A 44 2.01 2.50 -0.79
N GLN A 45 2.57 2.08 0.35
CA GLN A 45 3.77 2.71 0.91
C GLN A 45 4.99 2.58 -0.03
N GLY A 46 5.10 1.48 -0.76
CA GLY A 46 6.11 1.31 -1.82
C GLY A 46 5.93 2.31 -2.96
N VAL A 47 4.69 2.55 -3.40
CA VAL A 47 4.37 3.56 -4.43
C VAL A 47 4.72 4.97 -3.94
N THR A 48 4.39 5.29 -2.70
CA THR A 48 4.73 6.58 -2.08
C THR A 48 6.25 6.80 -2.01
N LEU A 49 7.03 5.77 -1.69
CA LEU A 49 8.50 5.81 -1.75
C LEU A 49 9.02 6.06 -3.17
N SER A 50 8.42 5.43 -4.18
CA SER A 50 8.75 5.67 -5.59
C SER A 50 8.48 7.12 -6.00
N LEU A 51 7.41 7.71 -5.48
CA LEU A 51 7.07 9.10 -5.75
C LEU A 51 8.08 10.10 -5.17
N ILE A 52 8.53 9.88 -3.93
CA ILE A 52 9.62 10.68 -3.32
C ILE A 52 10.88 10.56 -4.16
N HIS A 53 11.23 9.34 -4.59
CA HIS A 53 12.41 9.10 -5.40
C HIS A 53 12.33 9.82 -6.76
N ALA A 54 11.19 9.75 -7.44
CA ALA A 54 10.94 10.48 -8.69
C ALA A 54 11.05 11.99 -8.49
N GLY A 55 10.55 12.52 -7.37
CA GLY A 55 10.72 13.92 -6.99
C GLY A 55 12.17 14.35 -6.80
N HIS A 56 12.97 13.49 -6.18
CA HIS A 56 14.39 13.73 -5.96
C HIS A 56 15.17 13.79 -7.29
N LEU A 57 14.84 12.92 -8.25
CA LEU A 57 15.45 12.90 -9.59
C LEU A 57 15.17 14.18 -10.40
N HIS A 58 13.97 14.77 -10.25
CA HIS A 58 13.59 16.00 -10.96
C HIS A 58 14.08 17.28 -10.27
N GLY A 59 14.70 17.18 -9.09
CA GLY A 59 15.21 18.34 -8.34
C GLY A 59 14.13 19.17 -7.64
N ASP A 60 12.86 18.75 -7.67
CA ASP A 60 11.74 19.44 -7.03
C ASP A 60 11.19 18.65 -5.83
N ALA A 61 12.01 18.58 -4.78
CA ALA A 61 11.67 17.86 -3.56
C ALA A 61 10.41 18.41 -2.87
N ARG A 62 10.14 19.72 -3.00
CA ARG A 62 8.98 20.38 -2.35
C ARG A 62 7.67 19.98 -3.01
N PHE A 63 7.66 19.89 -4.35
CA PHE A 63 6.50 19.39 -5.08
C PHE A 63 6.19 17.94 -4.72
N ALA A 64 7.22 17.09 -4.69
CA ALA A 64 7.08 15.68 -4.34
C ALA A 64 6.62 15.46 -2.88
N GLU A 65 7.13 16.25 -1.93
CA GLU A 65 6.68 16.22 -0.54
C GLU A 65 5.20 16.55 -0.41
N THR A 66 4.74 17.61 -1.08
CA THR A 66 3.33 18.02 -1.07
C THR A 66 2.44 16.92 -1.66
N MET A 67 2.88 16.31 -2.76
CA MET A 67 2.15 15.22 -3.42
C MET A 67 2.06 13.98 -2.52
N VAL A 68 3.15 13.62 -1.83
CA VAL A 68 3.19 12.50 -0.88
C VAL A 68 2.29 12.73 0.32
N ILE A 69 2.32 13.93 0.91
CA ILE A 69 1.45 14.28 2.04
C ILE A 69 -0.01 14.17 1.62
N SER A 70 -0.37 14.69 0.43
CA SER A 70 -1.73 14.57 -0.09
C SER A 70 -2.15 13.12 -0.30
N ALA A 71 -1.25 12.27 -0.83
CA ALA A 71 -1.50 10.84 -1.03
C ALA A 71 -1.71 10.11 0.31
N LEU A 72 -0.92 10.43 1.34
CA LEU A 72 -1.06 9.86 2.69
C LEU A 72 -2.40 10.21 3.34
N ILE A 73 -2.89 11.44 3.13
CA ILE A 73 -4.21 11.87 3.63
C ILE A 73 -5.32 11.07 2.94
N VAL A 74 -5.27 10.94 1.61
CA VAL A 74 -6.26 10.15 0.87
C VAL A 74 -6.22 8.68 1.28
N GLU A 75 -5.01 8.12 1.41
CA GLU A 75 -4.81 6.74 1.85
C GLU A 75 -5.42 6.49 3.24
N THR A 76 -5.17 7.37 4.21
CA THR A 76 -5.72 7.23 5.57
C THR A 76 -7.24 7.27 5.59
N VAL A 77 -7.86 8.14 4.78
CA VAL A 77 -9.32 8.18 4.63
C VAL A 77 -9.85 6.86 4.03
N VAL A 78 -9.23 6.36 2.97
CA VAL A 78 -9.64 5.09 2.32
C VAL A 78 -9.51 3.91 3.28
N ILE A 79 -8.41 3.80 4.02
CA ILE A 79 -8.19 2.72 5.00
C ILE A 79 -9.19 2.80 6.15
N ALA A 80 -9.54 4.01 6.62
CA ALA A 80 -10.57 4.18 7.65
C ALA A 80 -11.94 3.67 7.17
N VAL A 81 -12.34 4.01 5.93
CA VAL A 81 -13.59 3.52 5.33
C VAL A 81 -13.56 2.01 5.13
N ALA A 82 -12.45 1.46 4.62
CA ALA A 82 -12.29 0.02 4.44
C ALA A 82 -12.41 -0.73 5.78
N LEU A 83 -11.76 -0.26 6.84
CA LEU A 83 -11.86 -0.85 8.17
C LEU A 83 -13.28 -0.76 8.74
N ALA A 84 -13.96 0.38 8.59
CA ALA A 84 -15.34 0.54 9.04
C ALA A 84 -16.27 -0.47 8.35
N LEU A 85 -16.11 -0.66 7.03
CA LEU A 85 -16.87 -1.65 6.26
C LEU A 85 -16.55 -3.08 6.71
N ILE A 86 -15.27 -3.40 6.91
CA ILE A 86 -14.83 -4.71 7.41
C ILE A 86 -15.46 -5.00 8.77
N VAL A 87 -15.40 -4.07 9.72
CA VAL A 87 -15.99 -4.26 11.05
C VAL A 87 -17.50 -4.48 10.97
N ASN A 88 -18.21 -3.73 10.12
CA ASN A 88 -19.65 -3.91 9.92
C ASN A 88 -20.00 -5.29 9.32
N VAL A 89 -19.19 -5.78 8.38
CA VAL A 89 -19.34 -7.12 7.79
C VAL A 89 -19.05 -8.21 8.82
N PHE A 90 -17.96 -8.07 9.59
CA PHE A 90 -17.59 -9.03 10.64
C PHE A 90 -18.64 -9.14 11.76
N HIS A 91 -19.41 -8.08 12.01
CA HIS A 91 -20.53 -8.14 12.95
C HIS A 91 -21.63 -9.12 12.52
N HIS A 92 -21.83 -9.30 11.21
CA HIS A 92 -22.82 -10.22 10.65
C HIS A 92 -22.22 -11.58 10.22
N TYR A 93 -20.92 -11.61 9.91
CA TYR A 93 -20.19 -12.78 9.44
C TYR A 93 -18.85 -12.92 10.21
N PRO A 94 -18.85 -13.58 11.39
CA PRO A 94 -17.68 -13.61 12.28
C PRO A 94 -16.50 -14.44 11.77
N SER A 95 -16.64 -15.13 10.63
CA SER A 95 -15.57 -15.96 10.06
C SER A 95 -14.44 -15.15 9.43
N GLY A 96 -14.70 -13.91 9.01
CA GLY A 96 -13.66 -13.05 8.43
C GLY A 96 -12.99 -13.58 7.16
N ASP A 97 -13.57 -14.63 6.58
CA ASP A 97 -13.10 -15.32 5.39
C ASP A 97 -13.78 -14.70 4.17
N VAL A 98 -12.97 -14.22 3.23
CA VAL A 98 -13.45 -13.56 2.01
C VAL A 98 -14.34 -14.52 1.19
N ASP A 99 -14.06 -15.83 1.22
CA ASP A 99 -14.84 -16.85 0.48
C ASP A 99 -16.26 -17.01 1.02
N GLN A 100 -16.51 -16.70 2.30
CA GLN A 100 -17.85 -16.84 2.89
C GLN A 100 -18.80 -15.70 2.53
N LEU A 101 -18.26 -14.62 1.94
CA LEU A 101 -19.04 -13.54 1.36
C LEU A 101 -19.71 -13.96 0.03
N ASP A 102 -19.40 -15.15 -0.50
CA ASP A 102 -19.89 -15.64 -1.80
C ASP A 102 -21.35 -16.17 -1.78
N ARG A 103 -22.09 -15.97 -0.68
CA ARG A 103 -23.51 -16.43 -0.55
C ARG A 103 -24.52 -15.61 -1.38
N LEU A 104 -24.05 -14.67 -2.21
CA LEU A 104 -24.86 -13.92 -3.19
C LEU A 104 -24.71 -14.45 -4.62
N ARG A 105 -24.09 -15.61 -4.82
CA ARG A 105 -24.21 -16.37 -6.07
C ARG A 105 -25.45 -17.24 -5.98
N GLY A 106 -26.49 -16.82 -6.70
CA GLY A 106 -27.65 -17.64 -6.99
C GLY A 106 -27.28 -18.87 -7.83
#